data_AF-R5FJV4-F1
#
_entry.id   AF-R5FJV4-F1
#
_cell.length_a   1.000
_cell.length_b   1.000
_cell.length_c   1.000
_cell.angle_alpha   90.00
_cell.angle_beta   90.00
_cell.angle_gamma   90.00
#
_symmetry.space_group_name_H-M   'P 1'
#
loop_
_entity.id
_entity.type
_entity.pdbx_description
1 polymer ?
#
loop_
_entity_poly.entity_id
_entity_poly.type
_entity_poly.pdbx_seq_one_letter_code
_entity_poly.pdbx_strand_id
1 'polypeptide(L)'
;MGKLQKLIDDKANAAKYMSAEIEHICKNIDKRSPGSEGEKKACEYMADVLKNDCGCEKVAVESYKENPGSFYGWIYFTVTFVFLGIISYFFLPIVGIVLIALGFLIMGMQFIAYKKFIDCFFPEKTGHNVTAIKSCSGEVKRRIFFNGHPDAAWEWPVNYHFGGIVYALHIVISVVGALYYLGISVARLVYMGIGYSPVTEGTWMILGLVGLVFAPFLAGMYKMWDKKVIVDGANDNLTGCYMGIALLKAMKDQGIELENTEVGVILSGSEEAGLRGAKAWCEQHKGEFQDVETIIMSYDTIHEEKYLQVNDRDLNDTVKADKAASDLFVEAAKDLGLKCGRGKVPMFGGATDSAAFNQAGFRAAGITALNHNLQDYYHTRRDTYDNLDLDCLANCYAISVRALEKFDGE
;
A
#
# COMPACT_ATOMS: atom_id res chain seq x y z
N MET A 1 -3.29 -9.35 -36.52
CA MET A 1 -2.79 -9.46 -35.14
C MET A 1 -2.58 -8.05 -34.64
N GLY A 2 -2.98 -7.75 -33.40
CA GLY A 2 -2.79 -6.42 -32.82
C GLY A 2 -1.30 -6.08 -32.67
N LYS A 3 -0.99 -4.78 -32.65
CA LYS A 3 0.39 -4.26 -32.63
C LYS A 3 1.21 -4.76 -31.44
N LEU A 4 0.54 -5.13 -30.35
CA LEU A 4 1.18 -5.59 -29.11
C LEU A 4 1.05 -7.11 -28.88
N GLN A 5 0.45 -7.86 -29.81
CA GLN A 5 0.22 -9.30 -29.64
C GLN A 5 1.52 -10.09 -29.36
N LYS A 6 2.63 -9.69 -29.99
CA LYS A 6 3.93 -10.35 -29.79
C LYS A 6 4.45 -10.20 -28.35
N LEU A 7 4.10 -9.12 -27.65
CA LEU A 7 4.43 -8.94 -26.23
C LEU A 7 3.61 -9.91 -25.36
N ILE A 8 2.32 -10.08 -25.67
CA ILE A 8 1.43 -11.03 -24.99
C ILE A 8 1.90 -12.47 -25.19
N ASP A 9 2.29 -12.82 -26.42
CA ASP A 9 2.80 -14.16 -26.75
C ASP A 9 4.12 -14.46 -26.01
N ASP A 10 4.90 -13.42 -25.69
CA ASP A 10 6.18 -13.49 -24.99
C ASP A 10 6.10 -13.26 -23.46
N LYS A 11 4.88 -13.27 -22.89
CA LYS A 11 4.64 -12.98 -21.47
C LYS A 11 5.47 -13.81 -20.48
N ALA A 12 5.81 -15.05 -20.85
CA ALA A 12 6.62 -15.93 -20.01
C ALA A 12 8.08 -15.45 -19.89
N ASN A 13 8.63 -14.82 -20.94
CA ASN A 13 9.96 -14.23 -20.87
C ASN A 13 9.93 -12.89 -20.12
N ALA A 14 8.85 -12.11 -20.26
CA ALA A 14 8.64 -10.93 -19.41
C ALA A 14 8.62 -11.30 -17.93
N ALA A 15 7.88 -12.34 -17.53
CA ALA A 15 7.87 -12.85 -16.14
C ALA A 15 9.25 -13.30 -15.64
N LYS A 16 10.03 -13.98 -16.47
CA LYS A 16 11.41 -14.36 -16.12
C LYS A 16 12.32 -13.14 -15.95
N TYR A 17 12.18 -12.13 -16.81
CA TYR A 17 12.90 -10.87 -16.68
C TYR A 17 12.55 -10.17 -15.36
N MET A 18 11.24 -10.02 -15.05
CA MET A 18 10.79 -9.44 -13.79
C MET A 18 11.39 -10.20 -12.59
N SER A 19 11.29 -11.53 -12.58
CA SER A 19 11.82 -12.36 -11.49
C SER A 19 13.32 -12.23 -11.29
N ALA A 20 14.11 -12.23 -12.37
CA ALA A 20 15.57 -12.08 -12.29
C ALA A 20 15.99 -10.70 -11.75
N GLU A 21 15.28 -9.65 -12.16
CA GLU A 21 15.52 -8.30 -11.68
C GLU A 21 15.10 -8.11 -10.22
N ILE A 22 13.95 -8.65 -9.83
CA ILE A 22 13.50 -8.68 -8.44
C ILE A 22 14.53 -9.39 -7.56
N GLU A 23 15.00 -10.56 -8.00
CA GLU A 23 16.08 -11.29 -7.32
C GLU A 23 17.36 -10.45 -7.22
N HIS A 24 17.75 -9.75 -8.29
CA HIS A 24 18.91 -8.87 -8.28
C HIS A 24 18.78 -7.77 -7.22
N ILE A 25 17.66 -7.05 -7.18
CA ILE A 25 17.44 -5.98 -6.20
C ILE A 25 17.45 -6.57 -4.78
N CYS A 26 16.75 -7.67 -4.53
CA CYS A 26 16.68 -8.28 -3.20
C CYS A 26 18.05 -8.78 -2.69
N LYS A 27 18.95 -9.22 -3.58
CA LYS A 27 20.29 -9.70 -3.22
C LYS A 27 21.35 -8.63 -3.13
N ASN A 28 21.27 -7.61 -3.99
CA ASN A 28 22.40 -6.70 -4.25
C ASN A 28 22.16 -5.26 -3.80
N ILE A 29 20.91 -4.89 -3.49
CA ILE A 29 20.57 -3.56 -2.96
C ILE A 29 20.24 -3.68 -1.48
N ASP A 30 20.68 -2.68 -0.70
CA ASP A 30 20.35 -2.59 0.72
C ASP A 30 18.83 -2.63 0.95
N LYS A 31 18.42 -3.08 2.13
CA LYS A 31 17.01 -3.15 2.50
C LYS A 31 16.28 -1.82 2.29
N ARG A 32 15.14 -1.90 1.61
CA ARG A 32 14.40 -0.76 1.05
C ARG A 32 13.34 -0.22 2.01
N SER A 33 13.70 -0.03 3.29
CA SER A 33 12.76 0.58 4.25
C SER A 33 12.37 2.00 3.80
N PRO A 34 11.14 2.48 4.09
CA PRO A 34 10.74 3.85 3.79
C PRO A 34 11.73 4.95 4.24
N GLY A 35 12.08 5.80 3.29
CA GLY A 35 13.06 6.89 3.37
C GLY A 35 14.49 6.42 3.59
N SER A 36 14.85 5.20 3.19
CA SER A 36 16.21 4.63 3.37
C SER A 36 17.10 4.84 2.14
N GLU A 37 18.40 4.69 2.33
CA GLU A 37 19.34 4.68 1.19
C GLU A 37 19.11 3.46 0.27
N GLY A 38 18.63 2.34 0.80
CA GLY A 38 18.30 1.16 -0.01
C GLY A 38 17.13 1.41 -0.96
N GLU A 39 16.07 2.06 -0.48
CA GLU A 39 14.94 2.50 -1.31
C GLU A 39 15.40 3.47 -2.39
N LYS A 40 16.18 4.50 -2.01
CA LYS A 40 16.75 5.45 -2.97
C LYS A 40 17.58 4.77 -4.06
N LYS A 41 18.50 3.87 -3.68
CA LYS A 41 19.33 3.10 -4.63
C LYS A 41 18.47 2.24 -5.56
N ALA A 42 17.36 1.67 -5.08
CA ALA A 42 16.44 0.92 -5.92
C ALA A 42 15.70 1.83 -6.91
N CYS A 43 15.26 3.01 -6.49
CA CYS A 43 14.71 4.03 -7.39
C CYS A 43 15.73 4.44 -8.47
N GLU A 44 16.97 4.74 -8.09
CA GLU A 44 18.04 5.12 -9.02
C GLU A 44 18.36 3.97 -9.99
N TYR A 45 18.47 2.74 -9.51
CA TYR A 45 18.68 1.55 -10.34
C TYR A 45 17.56 1.37 -11.37
N MET A 46 16.29 1.41 -10.94
CA MET A 46 15.15 1.25 -11.85
C MET A 46 15.01 2.44 -12.81
N ALA A 47 15.35 3.65 -12.37
CA ALA A 47 15.41 4.82 -13.26
C ALA A 47 16.48 4.65 -14.36
N ASP A 48 17.65 4.12 -14.01
CA ASP A 48 18.69 3.79 -14.98
C ASP A 48 18.24 2.72 -15.97
N VAL A 49 17.53 1.68 -15.52
CA VAL A 49 16.92 0.66 -16.40
C VAL A 49 15.87 1.29 -17.33
N LEU A 50 14.98 2.14 -16.80
CA LEU A 50 13.96 2.83 -17.59
C LEU A 50 14.58 3.71 -18.69
N LYS A 51 15.68 4.40 -18.38
CA LYS A 51 16.41 5.23 -19.32
C LYS A 51 17.17 4.40 -20.35
N ASN A 52 18.05 3.53 -19.88
CA ASN A 52 19.06 2.87 -20.70
C ASN A 52 18.52 1.63 -21.42
N ASP A 53 17.58 0.90 -20.81
CA ASP A 53 17.09 -0.39 -21.31
C ASP A 53 15.64 -0.36 -21.77
N CYS A 54 14.84 0.62 -21.33
CA CYS A 54 13.45 0.80 -21.78
C CYS A 54 13.29 1.94 -22.81
N GLY A 55 14.30 2.80 -22.93
CA GLY A 55 14.34 3.87 -23.93
C GLY A 55 13.28 4.93 -23.66
N CYS A 56 13.15 5.32 -22.39
CA CYS A 56 12.36 6.49 -21.98
C CYS A 56 13.18 7.76 -22.20
N GLU A 57 12.62 8.75 -22.88
CA GLU A 57 13.27 10.03 -23.14
C GLU A 57 13.29 10.93 -21.91
N LYS A 58 12.26 10.82 -21.07
CA LYS A 58 12.16 11.54 -19.80
C LYS A 58 12.23 10.54 -18.67
N VAL A 59 13.21 10.70 -17.79
CA VAL A 59 13.32 9.96 -16.53
C VAL A 59 13.77 10.91 -15.45
N ALA A 60 13.00 11.00 -14.38
CA ALA A 60 13.29 11.85 -13.22
C ALA A 60 13.22 11.02 -11.94
N VAL A 61 14.21 11.21 -11.06
CA VAL A 61 14.16 10.74 -9.67
C VAL A 61 13.89 11.95 -8.80
N GLU A 62 12.73 11.97 -8.14
CA GLU A 62 12.17 13.15 -7.51
C GLU A 62 12.11 12.97 -6.00
N SER A 63 12.78 13.85 -5.26
CA SER A 63 12.84 13.76 -3.80
C SER A 63 11.65 14.44 -3.13
N TYR A 64 11.21 13.93 -1.99
CA TYR A 64 10.21 14.58 -1.12
C TYR A 64 10.51 14.36 0.36
N LYS A 65 9.86 15.15 1.23
CA LYS A 65 9.99 15.03 2.69
C LYS A 65 8.88 14.20 3.31
N GLU A 66 9.25 13.36 4.26
CA GLU A 66 8.33 12.47 4.96
C GLU A 66 8.85 12.07 6.35
N ASN A 67 7.96 11.55 7.18
CA ASN A 67 8.27 11.05 8.52
C ASN A 67 7.82 9.58 8.61
N PRO A 68 8.49 8.65 7.92
CA PRO A 68 7.92 7.33 7.61
C PRO A 68 7.52 6.51 8.83
N GLY A 69 8.25 6.66 9.94
CA GLY A 69 7.93 5.97 11.20
C GLY A 69 6.61 6.37 11.85
N SER A 70 5.99 7.49 11.44
CA SER A 70 4.74 7.96 12.03
C SER A 70 3.55 7.08 11.66
N PHE A 71 3.59 6.40 10.51
CA PHE A 71 2.45 5.64 10.00
C PHE A 71 2.15 4.40 10.84
N TYR A 72 3.14 3.68 11.36
CA TYR A 72 2.90 2.67 12.39
C TYR A 72 3.06 3.22 13.81
N GLY A 73 3.63 4.43 13.91
CA GLY A 73 3.86 5.13 15.16
C GLY A 73 2.59 5.48 15.95
N TRP A 74 1.42 5.55 15.30
CA TRP A 74 0.14 5.78 16.00
C TRP A 74 -0.13 4.71 17.05
N ILE A 75 0.33 3.48 16.85
CA ILE A 75 0.15 2.38 17.80
C ILE A 75 0.74 2.77 19.15
N TYR A 76 1.92 3.40 19.17
CA TYR A 76 2.56 3.82 20.42
C TYR A 76 1.70 4.83 21.18
N PHE A 77 1.15 5.83 20.49
CA PHE A 77 0.31 6.85 21.10
C PHE A 77 -1.04 6.30 21.55
N THR A 78 -1.76 5.61 20.66
CA THR A 78 -3.09 5.06 20.92
C THR A 78 -3.06 4.06 22.07
N VAL A 79 -2.13 3.10 22.05
CA VAL A 79 -2.03 2.07 23.10
C VAL A 79 -1.61 2.71 24.43
N THR A 80 -0.70 3.69 24.43
CA THR A 80 -0.32 4.42 25.66
C THR A 80 -1.52 5.16 26.24
N PHE A 81 -2.29 5.87 25.42
CA PHE A 81 -3.48 6.57 25.87
C PHE A 81 -4.57 5.62 26.37
N VAL A 82 -4.72 4.45 25.76
CA VAL A 82 -5.63 3.41 26.28
C VAL A 82 -5.16 2.93 27.65
N PHE A 83 -3.87 2.62 27.86
CA PHE A 83 -3.36 2.23 29.18
C PHE A 83 -3.53 3.31 30.24
N LEU A 84 -3.22 4.57 29.90
CA LEU A 84 -3.47 5.70 30.80
C LEU A 84 -4.97 5.86 31.07
N GLY A 85 -5.82 5.55 30.10
CA GLY A 85 -7.27 5.55 30.26
C GLY A 85 -7.77 4.45 31.19
N ILE A 86 -7.20 3.25 31.09
CA ILE A 86 -7.44 2.12 32.00
C ILE A 86 -7.04 2.50 33.43
N ILE A 87 -5.87 3.10 33.62
CA ILE A 87 -5.44 3.56 34.94
C ILE A 87 -6.40 4.65 35.46
N SER A 88 -6.72 5.62 34.61
CA SER A 88 -7.60 6.74 34.96
C SER A 88 -9.01 6.30 35.32
N TYR A 89 -9.52 5.20 34.76
CA TYR A 89 -10.84 4.63 35.12
C TYR A 89 -11.01 4.46 36.64
N PHE A 90 -9.96 4.01 37.33
CA PHE A 90 -10.01 3.74 38.77
C PHE A 90 -10.04 5.01 39.64
N PHE A 91 -9.75 6.18 39.08
CA PHE A 91 -9.68 7.44 39.84
C PHE A 91 -10.63 8.51 39.28
N LEU A 92 -10.52 8.80 37.99
CA LEU A 92 -11.25 9.82 37.25
C LEU A 92 -11.69 9.28 35.87
N PRO A 93 -12.88 8.66 35.77
CA PRO A 93 -13.35 8.05 34.51
C PRO A 93 -13.43 9.01 33.33
N ILE A 94 -13.72 10.29 33.59
CA ILE A 94 -13.76 11.32 32.54
C ILE A 94 -12.42 11.50 31.85
N VAL A 95 -11.32 11.44 32.59
CA VAL A 95 -9.96 11.49 32.02
C VAL A 95 -9.72 10.23 31.18
N GLY A 96 -10.18 9.07 31.66
CA GLY A 96 -10.09 7.83 30.91
C GLY A 96 -10.80 7.86 29.56
N ILE A 97 -12.02 8.40 29.53
CA ILE A 97 -12.80 8.59 28.29
C ILE A 97 -12.05 9.50 27.32
N VAL A 98 -11.57 10.66 27.79
CA VAL A 98 -10.86 11.62 26.94
C VAL A 98 -9.60 11.00 26.35
N LEU A 99 -8.80 10.30 27.16
CA LEU A 99 -7.58 9.64 26.70
C LEU A 99 -7.87 8.56 25.65
N ILE A 100 -8.83 7.66 25.91
CA ILE A 100 -9.20 6.61 24.95
C ILE A 100 -9.74 7.22 23.64
N ALA A 101 -10.58 8.25 23.74
CA ALA A 101 -11.10 8.96 22.58
C ALA A 101 -10.00 9.65 21.76
N LEU A 102 -9.01 10.28 22.41
CA LEU A 102 -7.83 10.83 21.75
C LEU A 102 -6.99 9.73 21.07
N GLY A 103 -6.86 8.57 21.71
CA GLY A 103 -6.19 7.41 21.12
C GLY A 103 -6.87 6.95 19.83
N PHE A 104 -8.20 6.84 19.84
CA PHE A 104 -8.98 6.51 18.64
C PHE A 104 -8.93 7.61 17.56
N LEU A 105 -8.89 8.88 17.95
CA LEU A 105 -8.70 9.99 17.01
C LEU A 105 -7.36 9.86 16.28
N ILE A 106 -6.26 9.59 17.00
CA ILE A 106 -4.93 9.40 16.41
C ILE A 106 -4.94 8.21 15.44
N MET A 107 -5.48 7.06 15.85
CA MET A 107 -5.62 5.88 14.98
C MET A 107 -6.46 6.20 13.73
N GLY A 108 -7.62 6.85 13.91
CA GLY A 108 -8.51 7.20 12.81
C GLY A 108 -7.87 8.16 11.81
N MET A 109 -7.13 9.16 12.30
CA MET A 109 -6.46 10.12 11.44
C MET A 109 -5.24 9.53 10.72
N GLN A 110 -4.39 8.78 11.43
CA GLN A 110 -3.14 8.26 10.87
C GLN A 110 -3.33 6.99 10.04
N PHE A 111 -4.12 6.03 10.51
CA PHE A 111 -4.26 4.70 9.89
C PHE A 111 -5.51 4.55 9.04
N ILE A 112 -6.65 5.13 9.43
CA ILE A 112 -7.88 5.00 8.61
C ILE A 112 -7.89 6.03 7.49
N ALA A 113 -7.60 7.30 7.81
CA ALA A 113 -7.63 8.41 6.86
C ALA A 113 -6.27 8.70 6.19
N TYR A 114 -5.19 8.04 6.61
CA TYR A 114 -3.83 8.23 6.09
C TYR A 114 -3.36 9.70 6.10
N LYS A 115 -3.77 10.48 7.11
CA LYS A 115 -3.35 11.87 7.30
C LYS A 115 -2.07 11.93 8.13
N LYS A 116 -1.24 12.93 7.88
CA LYS A 116 0.03 13.20 8.59
C LYS A 116 -0.21 13.83 9.98
N PHE A 117 -1.00 13.18 10.84
CA PHE A 117 -1.54 13.78 12.07
C PHE A 117 -0.52 13.88 13.20
N ILE A 118 0.35 12.88 13.32
CA ILE A 118 1.39 12.80 14.37
C ILE A 118 2.81 12.84 13.78
N ASP A 119 2.97 13.17 12.50
CA ASP A 119 4.25 13.12 11.78
C ASP A 119 5.35 13.97 12.44
N CYS A 120 4.99 15.10 13.05
CA CYS A 120 5.93 16.00 13.73
C CYS A 120 6.67 15.38 14.92
N PHE A 121 6.22 14.24 15.45
CA PHE A 121 6.88 13.51 16.53
C PHE A 121 7.91 12.49 16.03
N PHE A 122 8.05 12.33 14.72
CA PHE A 122 8.93 11.33 14.11
C PHE A 122 10.02 12.01 13.29
N PRO A 123 11.22 11.41 13.19
CA PRO A 123 12.30 11.96 12.37
C PRO A 123 11.88 12.15 10.91
N GLU A 124 12.21 13.32 10.35
CA GLU A 124 12.05 13.57 8.92
C GLU A 124 13.15 12.83 8.14
N LYS A 125 12.76 12.25 7.00
CA LYS A 125 13.63 11.64 6.01
C LYS A 125 13.31 12.20 4.63
N THR A 126 14.14 11.83 3.66
CA THR A 126 13.94 12.18 2.25
C THR A 126 13.61 10.90 1.49
N GLY A 127 12.37 10.80 1.00
CA GLY A 127 11.91 9.74 0.11
C GLY A 127 12.12 10.12 -1.36
N HIS A 128 11.96 9.15 -2.26
CA HIS A 128 12.22 9.33 -3.70
C HIS A 128 11.16 8.63 -4.54
N ASN A 129 10.62 9.35 -5.53
CA ASN A 129 9.78 8.78 -6.58
C ASN A 129 10.58 8.69 -7.88
N VAL A 130 10.13 7.85 -8.81
CA VAL A 130 10.62 7.84 -10.20
C VAL A 130 9.46 8.10 -11.14
N THR A 131 9.66 9.02 -12.08
CA THR A 131 8.74 9.28 -13.18
C THR A 131 9.48 9.06 -14.49
N ALA A 132 9.03 8.10 -15.30
CA ALA A 132 9.59 7.83 -16.62
C ALA A 132 8.52 7.87 -17.69
N ILE A 133 8.83 8.44 -18.85
CA ILE A 133 7.91 8.54 -20.00
C ILE A 133 8.67 8.14 -21.26
N LYS A 134 8.07 7.20 -22.00
CA LYS A 134 8.39 6.88 -23.38
C LYS A 134 7.41 7.62 -24.29
N SER A 135 7.94 8.50 -25.14
CA SER A 135 7.14 9.29 -26.07
C SER A 135 6.57 8.43 -27.20
N CYS A 136 5.42 8.85 -27.75
CA CYS A 136 4.90 8.33 -29.02
C CYS A 136 5.56 9.04 -30.21
N SER A 137 5.47 8.45 -31.40
CA SER A 137 6.11 8.99 -32.61
C SER A 137 5.33 10.16 -33.25
N GLY A 138 4.03 10.27 -32.98
CA GLY A 138 3.14 11.33 -33.47
C GLY A 138 2.64 12.27 -32.38
N GLU A 139 1.51 12.91 -32.63
CA GLU A 139 0.83 13.78 -31.67
C GLU A 139 0.34 12.97 -30.46
N VAL A 140 0.64 13.45 -29.25
CA VAL A 140 0.15 12.84 -28.01
C VAL A 140 -1.36 13.07 -27.91
N LYS A 141 -2.14 11.99 -27.96
CA LYS A 141 -3.61 12.02 -27.76
C LYS A 141 -4.04 11.37 -26.45
N ARG A 142 -3.19 10.49 -25.90
CA ARG A 142 -3.45 9.75 -24.66
C ARG A 142 -2.15 9.45 -23.91
N ARG A 143 -2.31 9.13 -22.62
CA ARG A 143 -1.20 8.73 -21.75
C ARG A 143 -1.64 7.64 -20.76
N ILE A 144 -0.80 6.64 -20.58
CA ILE A 144 -1.01 5.60 -19.58
C ILE A 144 0.24 5.40 -18.76
N PHE A 145 0.09 5.45 -17.44
CA PHE A 145 1.16 5.15 -16.49
C PHE A 145 0.93 3.79 -15.84
N PHE A 146 2.02 3.04 -15.67
CA PHE A 146 2.06 1.83 -14.85
C PHE A 146 2.80 2.14 -13.55
N ASN A 147 2.23 1.74 -12.41
CA ASN A 147 2.73 2.13 -11.10
C ASN A 147 2.97 0.94 -10.17
N GLY A 148 4.03 1.01 -9.39
CA GLY A 148 4.25 0.18 -8.20
C GLY A 148 5.17 0.92 -7.23
N HIS A 149 5.39 0.37 -6.04
CA HIS A 149 6.23 1.01 -5.02
C HIS A 149 7.51 0.20 -4.72
N PRO A 150 8.68 0.86 -4.66
CA PRO A 150 9.97 0.20 -4.53
C PRO A 150 10.38 -0.05 -3.07
N ASP A 151 9.72 0.59 -2.11
CA ASP A 151 9.96 0.35 -0.70
C ASP A 151 9.46 -1.03 -0.26
N ALA A 152 9.89 -1.45 0.93
CA ALA A 152 9.53 -2.73 1.52
C ALA A 152 9.08 -2.54 2.97
N ALA A 153 8.01 -3.25 3.34
CA ALA A 153 7.45 -3.27 4.69
C ALA A 153 8.47 -3.58 5.80
N TRP A 154 8.15 -3.05 6.99
CA TRP A 154 8.64 -3.62 8.23
C TRP A 154 7.85 -4.88 8.58
N GLU A 155 8.53 -5.91 9.09
CA GLU A 155 7.89 -7.18 9.39
C GLU A 155 6.75 -7.03 10.40
N TRP A 156 5.67 -7.77 10.18
CA TRP A 156 4.59 -8.03 11.14
C TRP A 156 4.87 -9.34 11.90
N PRO A 157 5.44 -9.30 13.11
CA PRO A 157 5.95 -10.50 13.77
C PRO A 157 4.83 -11.48 14.14
N VAL A 158 3.65 -10.97 14.49
CA VAL A 158 2.49 -11.82 14.81
C VAL A 158 2.00 -12.56 13.57
N ASN A 159 1.97 -11.92 12.39
CA ASN A 159 1.64 -12.60 11.14
C ASN A 159 2.70 -13.66 10.81
N TYR A 160 3.99 -13.29 10.91
CA TYR A 160 5.09 -14.21 10.64
C TYR A 160 5.05 -15.49 11.50
N HIS A 161 4.79 -15.37 12.80
CA HIS A 161 4.82 -16.51 13.73
C HIS A 161 3.49 -17.28 13.83
N PHE A 162 2.35 -16.61 13.67
CA PHE A 162 1.04 -17.18 14.00
C PHE A 162 -0.01 -17.07 12.87
N GLY A 163 0.32 -16.41 11.76
CA GLY A 163 -0.55 -16.23 10.60
C GLY A 163 -1.53 -15.06 10.71
N GLY A 164 -2.09 -14.66 9.56
CA GLY A 164 -2.89 -13.44 9.43
C GLY A 164 -4.18 -13.44 10.24
N ILE A 165 -4.80 -14.60 10.44
CA ILE A 165 -5.99 -14.73 11.28
C ILE A 165 -5.67 -14.33 12.72
N VAL A 166 -4.53 -14.77 13.26
CA VAL A 166 -4.11 -14.42 14.63
C VAL A 166 -3.72 -12.95 14.71
N TYR A 167 -3.03 -12.43 13.68
CA TYR A 167 -2.72 -11.01 13.55
C TYR A 167 -4.00 -10.14 13.60
N ALA A 168 -5.00 -10.46 12.78
CA ALA A 168 -6.28 -9.75 12.75
C ALA A 168 -7.04 -9.88 14.08
N LEU A 169 -7.10 -11.08 14.66
CA LEU A 169 -7.74 -11.29 15.98
C LEU A 169 -7.06 -10.48 17.08
N HIS A 170 -5.73 -10.37 17.07
CA HIS A 170 -5.00 -9.58 18.05
C HIS A 170 -5.37 -8.09 17.98
N ILE A 171 -5.50 -7.53 16.78
CA ILE A 171 -6.00 -6.16 16.57
C ILE A 171 -7.44 -6.03 17.11
N VAL A 172 -8.34 -6.95 16.72
CA VAL A 172 -9.76 -6.91 17.12
C VAL A 172 -9.91 -6.99 18.63
N ILE A 173 -9.22 -7.92 19.30
CA ILE A 173 -9.27 -8.06 20.77
C ILE A 173 -8.77 -6.79 21.45
N SER A 174 -7.72 -6.15 20.91
CA SER A 174 -7.17 -4.90 21.45
C SER A 174 -8.17 -3.74 21.31
N VAL A 175 -8.82 -3.61 20.15
CA VAL A 175 -9.87 -2.60 19.92
C VAL A 175 -11.08 -2.84 20.84
N VAL A 176 -11.52 -4.10 20.98
CA VAL A 176 -12.60 -4.47 21.91
C VAL A 176 -12.24 -4.11 23.35
N GLY A 177 -10.99 -4.33 23.77
CA GLY A 177 -10.52 -3.95 25.09
C GLY A 177 -10.57 -2.44 25.34
N ALA A 178 -10.14 -1.64 24.36
CA ALA A 178 -10.24 -0.19 24.44
C ALA A 178 -11.70 0.29 24.50
N LEU A 179 -12.59 -0.28 23.68
CA LEU A 179 -14.02 0.03 23.68
C LEU A 179 -14.73 -0.43 24.96
N TYR A 180 -14.31 -1.55 25.55
CA TYR A 180 -14.80 -2.02 26.85
C TYR A 180 -14.55 -0.97 27.93
N TYR A 181 -13.31 -0.50 28.06
CA TYR A 181 -12.96 0.52 29.05
C TYR A 181 -13.65 1.86 28.78
N LEU A 182 -13.80 2.24 27.51
CA LEU A 182 -14.60 3.42 27.13
C LEU A 182 -16.05 3.28 27.59
N GLY A 183 -16.69 2.14 27.29
CA GLY A 183 -18.08 1.86 27.62
C GLY A 183 -18.35 1.85 29.12
N ILE A 184 -17.55 1.14 29.91
CA ILE A 184 -17.73 1.12 31.37
C ILE A 184 -17.44 2.47 32.01
N SER A 185 -16.51 3.27 31.45
CA SER A 185 -16.22 4.62 31.95
C SER A 185 -17.42 5.55 31.71
N VAL A 186 -18.00 5.51 30.51
CA VAL A 186 -19.21 6.28 30.17
C VAL A 186 -20.39 5.85 31.03
N ALA A 187 -20.65 4.54 31.13
CA ALA A 187 -21.74 4.01 31.95
C ALA A 187 -21.61 4.43 33.42
N ARG A 188 -20.39 4.41 33.95
CA ARG A 188 -20.11 4.85 35.32
C ARG A 188 -20.40 6.33 35.51
N LEU A 189 -19.95 7.20 34.58
CA LEU A 189 -20.23 8.63 34.67
C LEU A 189 -21.73 8.94 34.60
N VAL A 190 -22.47 8.22 33.75
CA VAL A 190 -23.93 8.37 33.65
C VAL A 190 -24.61 7.97 34.96
N TYR A 191 -24.14 6.89 35.60
CA TYR A 191 -24.73 6.39 36.84
C TYR A 191 -24.38 7.23 38.08
N MET A 192 -23.11 7.65 38.21
CA MET A 192 -22.60 8.33 39.42
C MET A 192 -22.59 9.86 39.31
N GLY A 193 -22.79 10.43 38.11
CA GLY A 193 -22.61 11.85 37.84
C GLY A 193 -21.14 12.25 37.65
N ILE A 194 -20.93 13.51 37.26
CA ILE A 194 -19.58 14.06 37.02
C ILE A 194 -18.99 14.51 38.36
N GLY A 195 -17.92 13.85 38.80
CA GLY A 195 -17.21 14.19 40.03
C GLY A 195 -15.99 13.31 40.29
N TYR A 196 -15.14 13.72 41.23
CA TYR A 196 -14.07 12.85 41.73
C TYR A 196 -14.68 11.73 42.56
N SER A 197 -14.55 10.49 42.09
CA SER A 197 -15.01 9.31 42.82
C SER A 197 -14.07 8.15 42.47
N PRO A 198 -13.16 7.75 43.36
CA PRO A 198 -12.30 6.61 43.12
C PRO A 198 -13.12 5.31 43.13
N VAL A 199 -12.72 4.35 42.30
CA VAL A 199 -13.29 3.00 42.30
C VAL A 199 -12.56 2.22 43.38
N THR A 200 -13.21 2.01 44.52
CA THR A 200 -12.61 1.31 45.67
C THR A 200 -13.21 -0.07 45.91
N GLU A 201 -14.49 -0.28 45.56
CA GLU A 201 -15.20 -1.54 45.77
C GLU A 201 -16.45 -1.67 44.87
N GLY A 202 -17.12 -2.83 44.91
CA GLY A 202 -18.40 -3.06 44.24
C GLY A 202 -18.30 -3.34 42.74
N THR A 203 -19.45 -3.25 42.05
CA THR A 203 -19.60 -3.67 40.64
C THR A 203 -18.61 -2.97 39.70
N TRP A 204 -18.36 -1.67 39.89
CA TRP A 204 -17.41 -0.92 39.05
C TRP A 204 -15.97 -1.39 39.25
N MET A 205 -15.58 -1.77 40.47
CA MET A 205 -14.27 -2.38 40.71
C MET A 205 -14.15 -3.71 39.97
N ILE A 206 -15.17 -4.56 40.08
CA ILE A 206 -15.18 -5.88 39.42
C ILE A 206 -15.07 -5.71 37.90
N LEU A 207 -15.86 -4.82 37.29
CA LEU A 207 -15.78 -4.55 35.84
C LEU A 207 -14.41 -4.01 35.44
N GLY A 208 -13.85 -3.05 36.20
CA GLY A 208 -12.50 -2.55 35.96
C GLY A 208 -11.43 -3.63 36.00
N LEU A 209 -11.50 -4.56 36.96
CA LEU A 209 -10.55 -5.64 37.11
C LEU A 209 -10.72 -6.73 36.05
N VAL A 210 -11.96 -7.10 35.70
CA VAL A 210 -12.24 -8.07 34.62
C VAL A 210 -11.70 -7.56 33.29
N GLY A 211 -11.82 -6.25 33.02
CA GLY A 211 -11.26 -5.63 31.83
C GLY A 211 -9.75 -5.81 31.66
N LEU A 212 -9.01 -6.09 32.73
CA LEU A 212 -7.55 -6.30 32.65
C LEU A 212 -7.18 -7.54 31.85
N VAL A 213 -8.13 -8.43 31.53
CA VAL A 213 -7.94 -9.53 30.57
C VAL A 213 -7.48 -9.02 29.19
N PHE A 214 -7.82 -7.78 28.81
CA PHE A 214 -7.40 -7.18 27.55
C PHE A 214 -5.98 -6.58 27.60
N ALA A 215 -5.43 -6.35 28.80
CA ALA A 215 -4.14 -5.67 28.97
C ALA A 215 -2.96 -6.39 28.28
N PRO A 216 -2.83 -7.73 28.30
CA PRO A 216 -1.76 -8.43 27.56
C PRO A 216 -1.85 -8.22 26.04
N PHE A 217 -3.06 -8.19 25.48
CA PHE A 217 -3.27 -7.98 24.05
C PHE A 217 -2.92 -6.53 23.65
N LEU A 218 -3.36 -5.56 24.44
CA LEU A 218 -2.97 -4.15 24.29
C LEU A 218 -1.45 -3.98 24.40
N ALA A 219 -0.79 -4.63 25.36
CA ALA A 219 0.66 -4.58 25.48
C ALA A 219 1.36 -5.23 24.28
N GLY A 220 0.79 -6.32 23.75
CA GLY A 220 1.26 -6.98 22.53
C GLY A 220 1.22 -6.06 21.31
N MET A 221 0.30 -5.09 21.26
CA MET A 221 0.20 -4.15 20.14
C MET A 221 1.51 -3.39 19.88
N TYR A 222 2.30 -3.10 20.92
CA TYR A 222 3.61 -2.44 20.78
C TYR A 222 4.63 -3.22 19.93
N LYS A 223 4.38 -4.52 19.71
CA LYS A 223 5.23 -5.43 18.92
C LYS A 223 4.53 -5.92 17.64
N MET A 224 3.47 -5.23 17.20
CA MET A 224 2.74 -5.61 15.98
C MET A 224 3.55 -5.44 14.70
N TRP A 225 4.57 -4.57 14.75
CA TRP A 225 5.52 -4.36 13.68
C TRP A 225 6.94 -4.27 14.27
N ASP A 226 7.95 -4.72 13.53
CA ASP A 226 9.35 -4.61 13.92
C ASP A 226 10.16 -3.77 12.94
N LYS A 227 10.44 -2.53 13.34
CA LYS A 227 11.27 -1.59 12.56
C LYS A 227 12.69 -2.07 12.25
N LYS A 228 13.18 -3.11 12.95
CA LYS A 228 14.53 -3.66 12.76
C LYS A 228 14.59 -4.75 11.68
N VAL A 229 13.44 -5.30 11.31
CA VAL A 229 13.35 -6.38 10.33
C VAL A 229 12.58 -5.84 9.12
N ILE A 230 13.30 -5.67 8.02
CA ILE A 230 12.75 -5.19 6.74
C ILE A 230 12.65 -6.42 5.82
N VAL A 231 11.47 -6.64 5.24
CA VAL A 231 11.23 -7.79 4.35
C VAL A 231 11.98 -7.63 3.02
N ASP A 232 12.03 -8.65 2.16
CA ASP A 232 12.64 -8.46 0.83
C ASP A 232 11.73 -7.61 -0.06
N GLY A 233 10.41 -7.65 0.15
CA GLY A 233 9.46 -6.85 -0.62
C GLY A 233 9.39 -7.29 -2.07
N ALA A 234 9.49 -8.60 -2.31
CA ALA A 234 9.64 -9.17 -3.63
C ALA A 234 8.31 -9.15 -4.37
N ASN A 235 7.27 -9.72 -3.75
CA ASN A 235 5.89 -9.61 -4.20
C ASN A 235 5.36 -8.21 -3.89
N ASP A 236 5.62 -7.70 -2.68
CA ASP A 236 5.14 -6.43 -2.15
C ASP A 236 6.29 -5.40 -2.03
N ASN A 237 6.60 -4.62 -3.08
CA ASN A 237 5.88 -4.54 -4.34
C ASN A 237 6.78 -4.36 -5.57
N LEU A 238 7.94 -5.02 -5.58
CA LEU A 238 8.76 -5.03 -6.80
C LEU A 238 8.03 -5.67 -7.99
N THR A 239 7.07 -6.58 -7.76
CA THR A 239 6.22 -7.10 -8.84
C THR A 239 5.42 -6.00 -9.53
N GLY A 240 4.89 -5.03 -8.79
CA GLY A 240 4.21 -3.86 -9.36
C GLY A 240 5.18 -2.92 -10.08
N CYS A 241 6.35 -2.66 -9.50
CA CYS A 241 7.39 -1.83 -10.15
C CYS A 241 7.76 -2.39 -11.52
N TYR A 242 7.98 -3.71 -11.60
CA TYR A 242 8.46 -4.36 -12.81
C TYR A 242 7.37 -4.61 -13.85
N MET A 243 6.09 -4.43 -13.53
CA MET A 243 5.00 -4.56 -14.50
C MET A 243 5.14 -3.56 -15.65
N GLY A 244 5.35 -2.28 -15.30
CA GLY A 244 5.57 -1.21 -16.27
C GLY A 244 6.96 -1.25 -16.92
N ILE A 245 8.00 -1.53 -16.14
CA ILE A 245 9.39 -1.61 -16.62
C ILE A 245 9.52 -2.74 -17.67
N ALA A 246 9.02 -3.95 -17.38
CA ALA A 246 9.08 -5.07 -18.31
C ALA A 246 8.29 -4.79 -19.60
N LEU A 247 7.17 -4.06 -19.50
CA LEU A 247 6.38 -3.69 -20.66
C LEU A 247 7.17 -2.74 -21.58
N LEU A 248 7.73 -1.65 -21.03
CA LEU A 248 8.52 -0.71 -21.81
C LEU A 248 9.80 -1.32 -22.36
N LYS A 249 10.48 -2.18 -21.60
CA LYS A 249 11.63 -2.95 -22.07
C LYS A 249 11.25 -3.83 -23.26
N ALA A 250 10.19 -4.61 -23.15
CA ALA A 250 9.77 -5.50 -24.22
C ALA A 250 9.32 -4.72 -25.47
N MET A 251 8.68 -3.56 -25.31
CA MET A 251 8.40 -2.65 -26.42
C MET A 251 9.71 -2.20 -27.11
N LYS A 252 10.71 -1.78 -26.35
CA LYS A 252 12.01 -1.35 -26.90
C LYS A 252 12.73 -2.48 -27.63
N ASP A 253 12.86 -3.64 -27.00
CA ASP A 253 13.57 -4.80 -27.53
C ASP A 253 12.92 -5.31 -28.84
N GLN A 254 11.62 -5.09 -29.00
CA GLN A 254 10.88 -5.46 -30.21
C GLN A 254 10.70 -4.30 -31.21
N GLY A 255 11.26 -3.11 -30.93
CA GLY A 255 11.17 -1.94 -31.81
C GLY A 255 9.74 -1.40 -31.96
N ILE A 256 8.92 -1.52 -30.92
CA ILE A 256 7.53 -1.07 -30.90
C ILE A 256 7.47 0.39 -30.45
N GLU A 257 6.95 1.25 -31.31
CA GLU A 257 6.63 2.65 -31.02
C GLU A 257 5.15 2.91 -31.27
N LEU A 258 4.45 3.47 -30.28
CA LEU A 258 3.04 3.87 -30.43
C LEU A 258 2.96 5.21 -31.17
N GLU A 259 1.86 5.43 -31.90
CA GLU A 259 1.71 6.63 -32.73
C GLU A 259 1.17 7.81 -31.91
N ASN A 260 0.23 7.56 -31.00
CA ASN A 260 -0.48 8.63 -30.29
C ASN A 260 -0.57 8.47 -28.76
N THR A 261 -0.01 7.40 -28.21
CA THR A 261 -0.09 7.10 -26.77
C THR A 261 1.28 7.16 -26.13
N GLU A 262 1.45 8.06 -25.16
CA GLU A 262 2.62 8.04 -24.29
C GLU A 262 2.46 6.95 -23.23
N VAL A 263 3.53 6.20 -22.99
CA VAL A 263 3.56 5.13 -21.99
C VAL A 263 4.57 5.50 -20.93
N GLY A 264 4.14 5.52 -19.68
CA GLY A 264 4.98 5.92 -18.55
C GLY A 264 5.02 4.91 -17.42
N VAL A 265 6.00 5.10 -16.53
CA VAL A 265 6.14 4.37 -15.27
C VAL A 265 6.26 5.37 -14.13
N ILE A 266 5.51 5.12 -13.05
CA ILE A 266 5.61 5.86 -11.80
C ILE A 266 6.03 4.87 -10.72
N LEU A 267 7.22 5.04 -10.12
CA LEU A 267 7.63 4.29 -8.94
C LEU A 267 7.49 5.19 -7.72
N SER A 268 6.47 4.95 -6.90
CA SER A 268 6.15 5.77 -5.73
C SER A 268 6.86 5.23 -4.50
N GLY A 269 7.80 5.97 -3.94
CA GLY A 269 8.47 5.57 -2.70
C GLY A 269 7.52 5.51 -1.50
N SER A 270 7.89 4.74 -0.48
CA SER A 270 7.31 4.80 0.86
C SER A 270 5.78 4.66 0.88
N GLU A 271 5.24 3.76 0.06
CA GLU A 271 3.84 3.36 0.10
C GLU A 271 3.51 2.79 1.49
N GLU A 272 4.41 1.94 2.00
CA GLU A 272 4.29 1.19 3.25
C GLU A 272 4.27 2.10 4.50
N ALA A 273 4.64 3.36 4.30
CA ALA A 273 4.59 4.42 5.30
C ALA A 273 3.35 5.33 5.15
N GLY A 274 2.31 4.85 4.49
CA GLY A 274 1.03 5.53 4.34
C GLY A 274 0.94 6.38 3.07
N LEU A 275 1.24 5.74 1.92
CA LEU A 275 1.16 6.30 0.55
C LEU A 275 2.00 7.56 0.36
N ARG A 276 3.18 7.64 1.01
CA ARG A 276 3.89 8.92 1.12
C ARG A 276 4.40 9.39 -0.24
N GLY A 277 4.99 8.50 -1.03
CA GLY A 277 5.50 8.81 -2.37
C GLY A 277 4.40 9.17 -3.34
N ALA A 278 3.33 8.36 -3.47
CA ALA A 278 2.25 8.69 -4.39
C ALA A 278 1.55 10.01 -4.02
N LYS A 279 1.33 10.28 -2.73
CA LYS A 279 0.78 11.59 -2.30
C LYS A 279 1.73 12.75 -2.60
N ALA A 280 3.04 12.55 -2.42
CA ALA A 280 4.03 13.57 -2.76
C ALA A 280 4.11 13.80 -4.28
N TRP A 281 4.08 12.72 -5.07
CA TRP A 281 4.05 12.76 -6.53
C TRP A 281 2.84 13.55 -7.04
N CYS A 282 1.65 13.24 -6.51
CA CYS A 282 0.43 13.97 -6.85
C CYS A 282 0.49 15.47 -6.54
N GLU A 283 1.15 15.87 -5.45
CA GLU A 283 1.34 17.29 -5.12
C GLU A 283 2.37 17.95 -6.04
N GLN A 284 3.47 17.25 -6.37
CA GLN A 284 4.53 17.74 -7.25
C GLN A 284 4.04 17.92 -8.70
N HIS A 285 3.25 16.98 -9.22
CA HIS A 285 2.70 16.98 -10.57
C HIS A 285 1.27 17.53 -10.63
N LYS A 286 0.88 18.36 -9.66
CA LYS A 286 -0.47 18.91 -9.60
C LYS A 286 -0.75 19.79 -10.81
N GLY A 287 -1.75 19.40 -11.60
CA GLY A 287 -2.13 20.08 -12.84
C GLY A 287 -1.34 19.62 -14.06
N GLU A 288 -0.34 18.75 -13.89
CA GLU A 288 0.32 18.06 -14.99
C GLU A 288 -0.52 16.85 -15.45
N PHE A 289 -0.26 16.39 -16.67
CA PHE A 289 -0.93 15.24 -17.28
C PHE A 289 -2.47 15.36 -17.41
N GLN A 290 -2.96 16.59 -17.53
CA GLN A 290 -4.37 16.92 -17.78
C GLN A 290 -4.64 17.38 -19.21
N ASP A 291 -3.59 17.45 -20.04
CA ASP A 291 -3.60 17.88 -21.44
C ASP A 291 -4.35 16.90 -22.36
N VAL A 292 -4.29 15.61 -22.03
CA VAL A 292 -4.89 14.51 -22.77
C VAL A 292 -5.51 13.50 -21.82
N GLU A 293 -6.29 12.56 -22.35
CA GLU A 293 -6.79 11.45 -21.56
C GLU A 293 -5.63 10.67 -20.93
N THR A 294 -5.52 10.74 -19.61
CA THR A 294 -4.45 10.11 -18.84
C THR A 294 -5.01 9.18 -17.78
N ILE A 295 -4.53 7.94 -17.74
CA ILE A 295 -4.91 6.94 -16.74
C ILE A 295 -3.68 6.31 -16.07
N ILE A 296 -3.86 5.76 -14.87
CA ILE A 296 -2.82 5.10 -14.08
C ILE A 296 -3.29 3.68 -13.70
N MET A 297 -2.51 2.67 -14.06
CA MET A 297 -2.66 1.29 -13.58
C MET A 297 -1.70 1.09 -12.42
N SER A 298 -2.22 1.08 -11.20
CA SER A 298 -1.45 0.95 -9.96
C SER A 298 -1.52 -0.49 -9.47
N TYR A 299 -0.38 -1.17 -9.47
CA TYR A 299 -0.25 -2.57 -9.09
C TYR A 299 0.27 -2.68 -7.67
N ASP A 300 -0.24 -3.66 -6.95
CA ASP A 300 0.17 -3.97 -5.59
C ASP A 300 0.10 -5.49 -5.38
N THR A 301 1.23 -6.08 -5.01
CA THR A 301 1.37 -7.50 -4.69
C THR A 301 0.75 -8.45 -5.72
N ILE A 302 1.54 -8.80 -6.75
CA ILE A 302 1.13 -9.72 -7.81
C ILE A 302 1.67 -11.13 -7.53
N HIS A 303 0.94 -11.92 -6.73
CA HIS A 303 1.41 -13.23 -6.25
C HIS A 303 0.40 -14.38 -6.40
N GLU A 304 -0.85 -14.22 -6.01
CA GLU A 304 -1.87 -15.27 -6.06
C GLU A 304 -2.86 -15.05 -7.20
N GLU A 305 -2.63 -15.68 -8.35
CA GLU A 305 -3.44 -15.49 -9.58
C GLU A 305 -4.95 -15.64 -9.34
N LYS A 306 -5.36 -16.59 -8.48
CA LYS A 306 -6.77 -16.84 -8.16
C LYS A 306 -7.48 -15.62 -7.51
N TYR A 307 -6.71 -14.68 -6.96
CA TYR A 307 -7.18 -13.43 -6.37
C TYR A 307 -6.85 -12.20 -7.21
N LEU A 308 -6.36 -12.36 -8.44
CA LEU A 308 -6.15 -11.24 -9.35
C LEU A 308 -7.47 -10.49 -9.57
N GLN A 309 -7.49 -9.22 -9.22
CA GLN A 309 -8.67 -8.37 -9.28
C GLN A 309 -8.32 -6.90 -9.47
N VAL A 310 -9.28 -6.14 -9.98
CA VAL A 310 -9.28 -4.68 -9.82
C VAL A 310 -9.99 -4.31 -8.51
N ASN A 311 -9.46 -3.32 -7.81
CA ASN A 311 -10.04 -2.77 -6.59
C ASN A 311 -10.90 -1.55 -6.95
N ASP A 312 -12.22 -1.75 -6.99
CA ASP A 312 -13.18 -0.67 -7.24
C ASP A 312 -13.19 0.38 -6.12
N ARG A 313 -12.74 -0.04 -4.94
CA ARG A 313 -12.55 0.82 -3.78
C ARG A 313 -11.25 0.49 -3.06
N ASP A 314 -10.63 1.54 -2.57
CA ASP A 314 -9.31 1.55 -1.96
C ASP A 314 -9.32 2.37 -0.65
N LEU A 315 -8.19 2.42 0.07
CA LEU A 315 -8.01 3.12 1.34
C LEU A 315 -9.10 2.74 2.33
N ASN A 316 -9.07 1.49 2.80
CA ASN A 316 -10.08 0.95 3.70
C ASN A 316 -11.52 1.12 3.19
N ASP A 317 -11.76 0.90 1.89
CA ASP A 317 -13.07 1.03 1.21
C ASP A 317 -13.61 2.48 1.10
N THR A 318 -12.80 3.49 1.45
CA THR A 318 -13.23 4.89 1.54
C THR A 318 -13.04 5.69 0.26
N VAL A 319 -12.12 5.28 -0.62
CA VAL A 319 -11.81 5.95 -1.89
C VAL A 319 -12.32 5.09 -3.04
N LYS A 320 -12.98 5.71 -4.02
CA LYS A 320 -13.40 5.01 -5.25
C LYS A 320 -12.29 5.08 -6.28
N ALA A 321 -12.04 3.96 -6.97
CA ALA A 321 -11.19 3.95 -8.15
C ALA A 321 -11.93 4.51 -9.37
N ASP A 322 -11.17 4.89 -10.42
CA ASP A 322 -11.75 5.30 -11.69
C ASP A 322 -12.41 4.10 -12.37
N LYS A 323 -13.70 4.24 -12.68
CA LYS A 323 -14.49 3.13 -13.22
C LYS A 323 -14.00 2.73 -14.61
N ALA A 324 -13.67 3.69 -15.47
CA ALA A 324 -13.29 3.42 -16.85
C ALA A 324 -11.92 2.74 -16.92
N ALA A 325 -10.93 3.21 -16.14
CA ALA A 325 -9.63 2.54 -16.02
C ALA A 325 -9.79 1.11 -15.45
N SER A 326 -10.67 0.92 -14.47
CA SER A 326 -10.93 -0.41 -13.89
C SER A 326 -11.63 -1.34 -14.88
N ASP A 327 -12.62 -0.83 -15.64
CA ASP A 327 -13.30 -1.59 -16.70
C ASP A 327 -12.32 -2.00 -17.80
N LEU A 328 -11.44 -1.09 -18.25
CA LEU A 328 -10.44 -1.36 -19.26
C LEU A 328 -9.58 -2.59 -18.93
N PHE A 329 -9.10 -2.70 -17.68
CA PHE A 329 -8.29 -3.84 -17.25
C PHE A 329 -9.09 -5.14 -17.19
N VAL A 330 -10.32 -5.11 -16.68
CA VAL A 330 -11.21 -6.29 -16.62
C VAL A 330 -11.60 -6.77 -18.02
N GLU A 331 -11.89 -5.85 -18.92
CA GLU A 331 -12.18 -6.16 -20.32
C GLU A 331 -10.96 -6.73 -21.04
N ALA A 332 -9.77 -6.18 -20.79
CA ALA A 332 -8.53 -6.73 -21.31
C ALA A 332 -8.29 -8.17 -20.83
N ALA A 333 -8.59 -8.48 -19.57
CA ALA A 333 -8.52 -9.84 -19.05
C ALA A 333 -9.52 -10.78 -19.73
N LYS A 334 -10.76 -10.31 -19.91
CA LYS A 334 -11.80 -11.06 -20.60
C LYS A 334 -11.43 -11.37 -22.05
N ASP A 335 -10.83 -10.42 -22.77
CA ASP A 335 -10.38 -10.59 -24.15
C ASP A 335 -9.27 -11.65 -24.29
N LEU A 336 -8.53 -11.93 -23.21
CA LEU A 336 -7.51 -12.98 -23.14
C LEU A 336 -8.04 -14.30 -22.55
N GLY A 337 -9.30 -14.36 -22.13
CA GLY A 337 -9.87 -15.52 -21.43
C GLY A 337 -9.25 -15.75 -20.04
N LEU A 338 -8.64 -14.73 -19.45
CA LEU A 338 -8.02 -14.78 -18.13
C LEU A 338 -9.01 -14.34 -17.04
N LYS A 339 -8.83 -14.86 -15.83
CA LYS A 339 -9.67 -14.47 -14.68
C LYS A 339 -9.16 -13.14 -14.12
N CYS A 340 -10.07 -12.19 -13.97
CA CYS A 340 -9.85 -10.97 -13.19
C CYS A 340 -11.14 -10.65 -12.45
N GLY A 341 -11.06 -10.63 -11.12
CA GLY A 341 -12.17 -10.27 -10.25
C GLY A 341 -12.39 -8.75 -10.17
N ARG A 342 -13.49 -8.37 -9.53
CA ARG A 342 -13.74 -7.02 -9.04
C ARG A 342 -13.90 -7.10 -7.53
N GLY A 343 -13.06 -6.35 -6.81
CA GLY A 343 -12.96 -6.38 -5.36
C GLY A 343 -12.78 -5.00 -4.76
N LYS A 344 -12.27 -4.97 -3.54
CA LYS A 344 -11.93 -3.76 -2.80
C LYS A 344 -10.85 -4.06 -1.77
N VAL A 345 -10.07 -3.05 -1.42
CA VAL A 345 -9.26 -3.07 -0.21
C VAL A 345 -10.21 -2.93 1.00
N PRO A 346 -10.39 -3.97 1.83
CA PRO A 346 -11.41 -3.96 2.87
C PRO A 346 -11.09 -2.97 4.00
N MET A 347 -12.06 -2.69 4.86
CA MET A 347 -11.83 -1.90 6.07
C MET A 347 -10.74 -2.56 6.93
N PHE A 348 -9.72 -1.80 7.33
CA PHE A 348 -8.49 -2.26 7.99
C PHE A 348 -7.55 -3.09 7.11
N GLY A 349 -7.83 -3.21 5.81
CA GLY A 349 -7.00 -3.88 4.83
C GLY A 349 -5.87 -3.00 4.27
N GLY A 350 -5.78 -1.74 4.69
CA GLY A 350 -4.75 -0.81 4.25
C GLY A 350 -5.21 0.03 3.06
N ALA A 351 -4.30 0.22 2.11
CA ALA A 351 -4.50 0.99 0.89
C ALA A 351 -3.49 0.54 -0.16
N THR A 352 -3.68 0.98 -1.40
CA THR A 352 -2.65 1.00 -2.44
C THR A 352 -2.46 2.44 -2.93
N ASP A 353 -1.41 2.69 -3.71
CA ASP A 353 -1.14 4.01 -4.31
C ASP A 353 -2.28 4.53 -5.19
N SER A 354 -3.11 3.65 -5.74
CA SER A 354 -4.35 4.01 -6.47
C SER A 354 -5.22 4.99 -5.67
N ALA A 355 -5.30 4.84 -4.35
CA ALA A 355 -6.06 5.74 -3.51
C ALA A 355 -5.52 7.17 -3.53
N ALA A 356 -4.19 7.34 -3.49
CA ALA A 356 -3.56 8.65 -3.51
C ALA A 356 -3.79 9.37 -4.86
N PHE A 357 -3.63 8.64 -5.97
CA PHE A 357 -3.91 9.17 -7.31
C PHE A 357 -5.36 9.62 -7.46
N ASN A 358 -6.33 8.78 -7.08
CA ASN A 358 -7.76 9.11 -7.17
C ASN A 358 -8.14 10.28 -6.24
N GLN A 359 -7.57 10.35 -5.02
CA GLN A 359 -7.78 11.49 -4.12
C GLN A 359 -7.28 12.81 -4.70
N ALA A 360 -6.21 12.78 -5.49
CA ALA A 360 -5.64 13.95 -6.14
C ALA A 360 -6.32 14.32 -7.47
N GLY A 361 -7.28 13.51 -7.94
CA GLY A 361 -8.04 13.76 -9.17
C GLY A 361 -7.47 13.11 -10.43
N PHE A 362 -6.45 12.26 -10.31
CA PHE A 362 -6.01 11.40 -11.42
C PHE A 362 -6.97 10.21 -11.57
N ARG A 363 -7.09 9.68 -12.79
CA ARG A 363 -7.90 8.50 -13.08
C ARG A 363 -7.05 7.24 -12.88
N ALA A 364 -7.22 6.55 -11.76
CA ALA A 364 -6.41 5.38 -11.44
C ALA A 364 -7.24 4.12 -11.13
N ALA A 365 -6.75 2.97 -11.57
CA ALA A 365 -7.24 1.65 -11.20
C ALA A 365 -6.21 0.95 -10.29
N GLY A 366 -6.66 0.41 -9.16
CA GLY A 366 -5.83 -0.43 -8.29
C GLY A 366 -5.95 -1.90 -8.69
N ILE A 367 -4.84 -2.60 -8.84
CA ILE A 367 -4.76 -3.99 -9.30
C ILE A 367 -3.97 -4.79 -8.28
N THR A 368 -4.58 -5.83 -7.74
CA THR A 368 -3.96 -6.71 -6.74
C THR A 368 -4.13 -8.17 -7.13
N ALA A 369 -3.16 -9.01 -6.80
CA ALA A 369 -3.33 -10.46 -6.81
C ALA A 369 -2.90 -11.02 -5.46
N LEU A 370 -3.60 -10.62 -4.39
CA LEU A 370 -3.34 -11.05 -3.04
C LEU A 370 -4.65 -11.42 -2.33
N ASN A 371 -4.58 -12.38 -1.41
CA ASN A 371 -5.71 -12.63 -0.52
C ASN A 371 -5.73 -11.61 0.63
N HIS A 372 -6.77 -10.79 0.72
CA HIS A 372 -6.93 -9.84 1.84
C HIS A 372 -7.17 -10.51 3.21
N ASN A 373 -7.14 -11.84 3.31
CA ASN A 373 -7.06 -12.57 4.58
C ASN A 373 -5.64 -12.59 5.20
N LEU A 374 -4.73 -11.70 4.76
CA LEU A 374 -3.38 -11.51 5.27
C LEU A 374 -2.56 -12.81 5.28
N GLN A 375 -2.14 -13.28 4.10
CA GLN A 375 -1.33 -14.50 4.02
C GLN A 375 -0.02 -14.38 4.81
N ASP A 376 0.57 -15.52 5.14
CA ASP A 376 1.76 -15.61 5.97
C ASP A 376 3.05 -15.07 5.31
N TYR A 377 3.00 -14.74 4.01
CA TYR A 377 4.03 -14.00 3.29
C TYR A 377 3.91 -12.48 3.43
N TYR A 378 2.69 -11.94 3.48
CA TYR A 378 2.42 -10.50 3.42
C TYR A 378 3.01 -9.76 4.64
N HIS A 379 3.86 -8.76 4.38
CA HIS A 379 4.64 -8.04 5.39
C HIS A 379 5.46 -8.97 6.30
N THR A 380 6.00 -10.06 5.78
CA THR A 380 6.89 -10.95 6.54
C THR A 380 8.16 -11.29 5.77
N ARG A 381 9.16 -11.86 6.45
CA ARG A 381 10.37 -12.41 5.81
C ARG A 381 10.14 -13.58 4.84
N ARG A 382 8.89 -14.01 4.61
CA ARG A 382 8.55 -14.98 3.54
C ARG A 382 8.15 -14.28 2.24
N ASP A 383 8.01 -12.96 2.22
CA ASP A 383 7.92 -12.22 0.98
C ASP A 383 9.32 -12.05 0.39
N THR A 384 9.75 -13.05 -0.37
CA THR A 384 11.10 -13.23 -0.91
C THR A 384 11.07 -13.56 -2.39
N TYR A 385 12.18 -13.33 -3.09
CA TYR A 385 12.27 -13.51 -4.55
C TYR A 385 12.10 -14.97 -5.02
N ASP A 386 12.29 -15.94 -4.13
CA ASP A 386 12.05 -17.37 -4.38
C ASP A 386 10.58 -17.77 -4.18
N ASN A 387 9.75 -16.87 -3.68
CA ASN A 387 8.30 -17.02 -3.53
C ASN A 387 7.55 -16.12 -4.53
N LEU A 388 8.00 -16.05 -5.78
CA LEU A 388 7.28 -15.36 -6.87
C LEU A 388 6.42 -16.37 -7.64
N ASP A 389 5.22 -15.96 -8.05
CA ASP A 389 4.37 -16.73 -8.97
C ASP A 389 4.55 -16.20 -10.40
N LEU A 390 5.35 -16.91 -11.19
CA LEU A 390 5.66 -16.53 -12.57
C LEU A 390 4.44 -16.57 -13.50
N ASP A 391 3.47 -17.46 -13.25
CA ASP A 391 2.26 -17.55 -14.07
C ASP A 391 1.34 -16.36 -13.77
N CYS A 392 1.20 -16.00 -12.48
CA CYS A 392 0.49 -14.80 -12.07
C CYS A 392 1.10 -13.53 -12.69
N LEU A 393 2.44 -13.39 -12.63
CA LEU A 393 3.15 -12.27 -13.26
C LEU A 393 2.95 -12.23 -14.76
N ALA A 394 3.11 -13.36 -15.45
CA ALA A 394 2.93 -13.46 -16.89
C ALA A 394 1.49 -13.09 -17.32
N ASN A 395 0.49 -13.57 -16.58
CA ASN A 395 -0.91 -13.29 -16.88
C ASN A 395 -1.29 -11.84 -16.59
N CYS A 396 -0.86 -11.28 -15.46
CA CYS A 396 -1.08 -9.85 -15.16
C CYS A 396 -0.38 -8.94 -16.19
N TYR A 397 0.84 -9.27 -16.60
CA TYR A 397 1.56 -8.59 -17.67
C TYR A 397 0.79 -8.61 -19.00
N ALA A 398 0.32 -9.79 -19.42
CA ALA A 398 -0.44 -9.94 -20.65
C ALA A 398 -1.72 -9.09 -20.65
N ILE A 399 -2.44 -9.04 -19.51
CA ILE A 399 -3.63 -8.20 -19.34
C ILE A 399 -3.25 -6.72 -19.46
N SER A 400 -2.15 -6.31 -18.83
CA SER A 400 -1.65 -4.93 -18.86
C SER A 400 -1.29 -4.48 -20.28
N VAL A 401 -0.65 -5.35 -21.05
CA VAL A 401 -0.38 -5.12 -22.48
C VAL A 401 -1.66 -5.03 -23.29
N ARG A 402 -2.65 -5.91 -23.05
CA ARG A 402 -3.94 -5.84 -23.74
C ARG A 402 -4.74 -4.59 -23.36
N ALA A 403 -4.64 -4.12 -22.12
CA ALA A 403 -5.23 -2.86 -21.69
C ALA A 403 -4.60 -1.66 -22.42
N LEU A 404 -3.27 -1.64 -22.54
CA LEU A 404 -2.57 -0.65 -23.36
C LEU A 404 -3.01 -0.70 -24.83
N GLU A 405 -3.11 -1.89 -25.42
CA GLU A 405 -3.54 -2.07 -26.81
C GLU A 405 -4.95 -1.53 -27.05
N LYS A 406 -5.88 -1.77 -26.12
CA LYS A 406 -7.25 -1.24 -26.19
C LYS A 406 -7.25 0.28 -26.04
N PHE A 407 -6.51 0.82 -25.08
CA PHE A 407 -6.43 2.26 -24.82
C PHE A 407 -5.78 3.03 -25.98
N ASP A 408 -4.77 2.45 -26.64
CA ASP A 408 -4.15 3.02 -27.85
C ASP A 408 -5.11 3.01 -29.05
N GLY A 409 -5.98 1.98 -29.15
CA GLY A 409 -6.89 1.77 -30.28
C GLY A 409 -8.25 2.47 -30.21
N GLU A 410 -8.64 3.03 -29.05
CA GLU A 410 -9.80 3.92 -28.93
C GLU A 410 -9.61 5.23 -29.71
#